data_AF-A0A7S2JKD4-F1
#
_entry.id   AF-A0A7S2JKD4-F1
#
_cell.length_a   1.000
_cell.length_b   1.000
_cell.length_c   1.000
_cell.angle_alpha   90.00
_cell.angle_beta   90.00
_cell.angle_gamma   90.00
#
_symmetry.space_group_name_H-M   'P 1'
#
loop_
_entity.id
_entity.type
_entity.pdbx_description
1 polymer ?
#
loop_
_entity_poly.entity_id
_entity_poly.type
_entity_poly.pdbx_seq_one_letter_code
_entity_poly.pdbx_strand_id
1 'polypeptide(L)'
;TKAGNSQKFSPSSHRMDSKKQLKIKTGVCKRNHKEYLSYFKEAEKQQTRIDKLKAENADAADIRQQEQVLAESLGLIPDCKKRLQAAVESLKKLMAEVDSNEEIKTSEEFKQAEVVLAEAEPALTSS
;
A
#
# COMPACT_ATOMS: atom_id res chain seq x y z
N THR A 1 3.94 -33.74 52.04
CA THR A 1 4.34 -34.27 50.73
C THR A 1 3.13 -34.56 49.87
N LYS A 2 2.92 -33.74 48.82
CA LYS A 2 2.22 -33.96 47.54
C LYS A 2 2.01 -32.57 46.94
N ALA A 3 2.81 -32.17 45.94
CA ALA A 3 2.46 -32.27 44.52
C ALA A 3 1.12 -31.55 44.27
N GLY A 4 1.09 -30.34 43.71
CA GLY A 4 1.73 -29.92 42.48
C GLY A 4 0.63 -29.78 41.43
N ASN A 5 0.18 -28.56 41.16
CA ASN A 5 -0.50 -28.21 39.92
C ASN A 5 -0.28 -26.73 39.61
N SER A 6 0.97 -26.36 39.31
CA SER A 6 1.25 -25.14 38.56
C SER A 6 0.96 -25.44 37.10
N GLN A 7 -0.30 -25.24 36.71
CA GLN A 7 -0.70 -25.18 35.31
C GLN A 7 0.10 -24.03 34.70
N LYS A 8 1.20 -24.36 34.04
CA LYS A 8 2.05 -23.39 33.35
C LYS A 8 1.16 -22.77 32.28
N PHE A 9 0.84 -21.49 32.45
CA PHE A 9 0.29 -20.67 31.39
C PHE A 9 1.33 -20.63 30.29
N SER A 10 1.22 -21.55 29.33
CA SER A 10 1.94 -21.49 28.08
C SER A 10 1.41 -20.26 27.34
N PRO A 11 2.25 -19.26 27.01
CA PRO A 11 1.84 -18.25 26.07
C PRO A 11 1.83 -18.95 24.70
N SER A 12 0.75 -19.69 24.43
CA SER A 12 0.40 -20.08 23.07
C SER A 12 0.22 -18.76 22.34
N SER A 13 1.29 -18.37 21.65
CA SER A 13 1.40 -17.21 20.79
C SER A 13 0.09 -17.09 20.04
N HIS A 14 -0.64 -15.99 20.27
CA HIS A 14 -1.84 -15.66 19.54
C HIS A 14 -1.42 -15.25 18.12
N ARG A 15 -0.80 -16.19 17.39
CA ARG A 15 -0.54 -16.14 15.96
C ARG A 15 -1.93 -16.18 15.35
N MET A 16 -2.51 -14.99 15.20
CA MET A 16 -3.71 -14.77 14.41
C MET A 16 -3.54 -15.57 13.12
N ASP A 17 -4.56 -16.36 12.75
CA ASP A 17 -4.55 -17.26 11.60
C ASP A 17 -3.84 -16.62 10.39
N SER A 18 -2.85 -17.33 9.83
CA SER A 18 -2.00 -16.78 8.76
C SER A 18 -2.80 -16.34 7.53
N LYS A 19 -3.90 -17.03 7.19
CA LYS A 19 -4.80 -16.63 6.09
C LYS A 19 -5.54 -15.34 6.46
N LYS A 20 -6.00 -15.21 7.72
CA LYS A 20 -6.56 -13.95 8.24
C LYS A 20 -5.55 -12.80 8.17
N GLN A 21 -4.29 -13.04 8.54
CA GLN A 21 -3.22 -12.03 8.45
C GLN A 21 -2.93 -11.62 7.01
N LEU A 22 -2.85 -12.57 6.07
CA LEU A 22 -2.71 -12.30 4.64
C LEU A 22 -3.84 -11.41 4.14
N LYS A 23 -5.10 -11.74 4.48
CA LYS A 23 -6.27 -10.94 4.09
C LYS A 23 -6.20 -9.51 4.63
N ILE A 24 -5.81 -9.34 5.89
CA ILE A 24 -5.68 -8.00 6.51
C ILE A 24 -4.58 -7.19 5.82
N LYS A 25 -3.37 -7.73 5.69
CA LYS A 25 -2.23 -7.01 5.11
C LYS A 25 -2.42 -6.74 3.63
N THR A 26 -3.02 -7.67 2.88
CA THR A 26 -3.43 -7.46 1.49
C THR A 26 -4.42 -6.30 1.37
N GLY A 27 -5.43 -6.24 2.25
CA GLY A 27 -6.37 -5.13 2.29
C GLY A 27 -5.72 -3.78 2.60
N VAL A 28 -4.74 -3.75 3.50
CA VAL A 28 -3.96 -2.54 3.81
C VAL A 28 -3.14 -2.10 2.59
N CYS A 29 -2.42 -3.02 1.95
CA CYS A 29 -1.64 -2.73 0.75
C CYS A 29 -2.52 -2.17 -0.37
N LYS A 30 -3.64 -2.86 -0.66
CA LYS A 30 -4.61 -2.45 -1.69
C LYS A 30 -5.19 -1.05 -1.47
N ARG A 31 -5.51 -0.68 -0.21
CA ARG A 31 -6.03 0.66 0.10
C ARG A 31 -4.97 1.74 -0.09
N ASN A 32 -3.76 1.54 0.44
CA ASN A 32 -2.66 2.49 0.25
C ASN A 32 -2.31 2.66 -1.23
N HIS A 33 -2.35 1.57 -2.02
CA HIS A 33 -2.09 1.64 -3.45
C HIS A 33 -3.15 2.47 -4.18
N LYS A 34 -4.43 2.26 -3.87
CA LYS A 34 -5.53 3.07 -4.44
C LYS A 34 -5.42 4.54 -4.07
N GLU A 35 -5.06 4.85 -2.82
CA GLU A 35 -4.85 6.22 -2.36
C GLU A 35 -3.71 6.89 -3.13
N TYR A 36 -2.55 6.21 -3.23
CA TYR A 36 -1.43 6.66 -4.05
C TYR A 36 -1.84 6.94 -5.51
N LEU A 37 -2.52 6.00 -6.15
CA LEU A 37 -2.98 6.16 -7.53
C LEU A 37 -3.98 7.31 -7.70
N SER A 38 -4.83 7.57 -6.70
CA SER A 38 -5.79 8.68 -6.75
C SER A 38 -5.06 10.03 -6.80
N TYR A 39 -4.06 10.23 -5.93
CA TYR A 39 -3.29 11.46 -5.92
C TYR A 39 -2.38 11.60 -7.14
N PHE A 40 -1.82 10.49 -7.62
CA PHE A 40 -1.04 10.49 -8.85
C PHE A 40 -1.87 10.92 -10.07
N LYS A 41 -3.07 10.34 -10.24
CA LYS A 41 -3.99 10.71 -11.33
C LYS A 41 -4.47 12.16 -11.23
N GLU A 42 -4.70 12.65 -10.01
CA GLU A 42 -5.07 14.05 -9.82
C GLU A 42 -3.91 14.97 -10.25
N ALA A 43 -2.67 14.65 -9.88
CA ALA A 43 -1.51 15.40 -10.35
C ALA A 43 -1.37 15.40 -11.89
N GLU A 44 -1.56 14.24 -12.55
CA GLU A 44 -1.58 14.16 -14.03
C GLU A 44 -2.67 15.03 -14.66
N LYS A 45 -3.86 15.04 -14.05
CA LYS A 45 -4.99 15.87 -14.50
C LYS A 45 -4.68 17.36 -14.35
N GLN A 46 -4.09 17.78 -13.23
CA GLN A 46 -3.70 19.17 -13.02
C GLN A 46 -2.56 19.57 -13.97
N GLN A 47 -1.59 18.69 -14.23
CA GLN A 47 -0.55 18.92 -15.23
C GLN A 47 -1.15 19.11 -16.64
N THR A 48 -2.05 18.21 -17.05
CA THR A 48 -2.75 18.32 -18.34
C THR A 48 -3.50 19.65 -18.47
N ARG A 49 -4.10 20.13 -17.37
CA ARG A 49 -4.76 21.43 -17.34
C ARG A 49 -3.79 22.60 -17.49
N ILE A 50 -2.62 22.54 -16.84
CA ILE A 50 -1.55 23.54 -17.00
C ILE A 50 -1.06 23.57 -18.45
N ASP A 51 -0.84 22.41 -19.05
CA ASP A 51 -0.36 22.29 -20.43
C ASP A 51 -1.36 22.91 -21.41
N LYS A 52 -2.66 22.69 -21.17
CA LYS A 52 -3.73 23.33 -21.94
C LYS A 52 -3.75 24.85 -21.77
N LEU A 53 -3.66 25.36 -20.54
CA LEU A 53 -3.59 26.81 -20.28
C LEU A 53 -2.38 27.45 -20.98
N LYS A 54 -1.22 26.77 -20.97
CA LYS A 54 -0.02 27.20 -21.67
C LYS A 54 -0.22 27.21 -23.19
N ALA A 55 -0.84 26.16 -23.75
CA ALA A 55 -1.13 26.07 -25.18
C ALA A 55 -2.12 27.15 -25.66
N GLU A 56 -3.08 27.53 -24.81
CA GLU A 56 -4.06 28.57 -25.09
C GLU A 56 -3.53 30.00 -24.84
N ASN A 57 -2.27 30.15 -24.42
CA ASN A 57 -1.67 31.43 -24.01
C ASN A 57 -2.53 32.16 -22.96
N ALA A 58 -3.06 31.41 -21.99
CA ALA A 58 -3.81 31.96 -20.88
C ALA A 58 -2.96 32.92 -20.02
N ASP A 59 -3.62 33.69 -19.16
CA ASP A 59 -2.94 34.66 -18.31
C ASP A 59 -1.96 33.99 -17.34
N ALA A 60 -0.86 34.69 -17.05
CA ALA A 60 0.20 34.17 -16.18
C ALA A 60 -0.31 33.91 -14.74
N ALA A 61 -1.29 34.67 -14.25
CA ALA A 61 -1.89 34.44 -12.94
C ALA A 61 -2.68 33.12 -12.91
N ASP A 62 -3.44 32.81 -13.96
CA ASP A 62 -4.21 31.57 -14.08
C ASP A 62 -3.30 30.34 -14.11
N ILE A 63 -2.20 30.40 -14.87
CA ILE A 63 -1.19 29.34 -14.93
C ILE A 63 -0.55 29.14 -13.56
N ARG A 64 -0.14 30.23 -12.89
CA ARG A 64 0.49 30.16 -11.55
C ARG A 64 -0.47 29.59 -10.50
N GLN A 65 -1.73 29.99 -10.53
CA GLN A 65 -2.75 29.43 -9.63
C GLN A 65 -2.87 27.92 -9.84
N GLN A 66 -2.89 27.48 -11.10
CA GLN A 66 -3.02 26.08 -11.41
C GLN A 66 -1.76 25.26 -11.06
N GLU A 67 -0.57 25.86 -11.16
CA GLU A 67 0.69 25.28 -10.68
C GLU A 67 0.71 25.10 -9.15
N GLN A 68 0.09 26.01 -8.38
CA GLN A 68 -0.08 25.84 -6.93
C GLN A 68 -0.97 24.63 -6.60
N VAL A 69 -2.09 24.47 -7.32
CA VAL A 69 -2.97 23.29 -7.16
C VAL A 69 -2.26 21.98 -7.50
N LEU A 70 -1.40 21.99 -8.54
CA LEU A 70 -0.55 20.84 -8.84
C LEU A 70 0.43 20.56 -7.68
N ALA A 71 1.08 21.58 -7.14
CA ALA A 71 2.04 21.43 -6.04
C ALA A 71 1.38 20.84 -4.79
N GLU A 72 0.13 21.19 -4.47
CA GLU A 72 -0.63 20.59 -3.37
C GLU A 72 -0.85 19.09 -3.60
N SER A 73 -1.24 18.70 -4.82
CA SER A 73 -1.46 17.29 -5.19
C SER A 73 -0.15 16.49 -5.10
N LEU A 74 0.95 17.05 -5.61
CA LEU A 74 2.28 16.45 -5.54
C LEU A 74 2.79 16.34 -4.11
N GLY A 75 2.43 17.28 -3.23
CA GLY A 75 2.83 17.28 -1.82
C GLY A 75 2.30 16.09 -1.01
N LEU A 76 1.21 15.46 -1.45
CA LEU A 76 0.60 14.30 -0.77
C LEU A 76 1.23 12.97 -1.19
N ILE A 77 1.72 12.88 -2.44
CA ILE A 77 2.25 11.65 -3.03
C ILE A 77 3.40 11.01 -2.20
N PRO A 78 4.38 11.76 -1.65
CA PRO A 78 5.48 11.18 -0.88
C PRO A 78 5.02 10.37 0.34
N ASP A 79 4.06 10.88 1.11
CA ASP A 79 3.56 10.19 2.30
C ASP A 79 2.74 8.94 1.91
N CYS A 80 1.89 9.06 0.88
CA CYS A 80 1.18 7.91 0.32
C CYS A 80 2.15 6.83 -0.18
N LYS A 81 3.24 7.22 -0.87
CA LYS A 81 4.29 6.29 -1.34
C LYS A 81 4.96 5.60 -0.17
N LYS A 82 5.33 6.33 0.88
CA LYS A 82 5.94 5.77 2.10
C LYS A 82 5.03 4.76 2.79
N ARG A 83 3.73 5.06 2.94
CA ARG A 83 2.75 4.13 3.52
C ARG A 83 2.55 2.89 2.65
N LEU A 84 2.54 3.05 1.33
CA LEU A 84 2.49 1.95 0.38
C LEU A 84 3.73 1.04 0.49
N GLN A 85 4.93 1.62 0.55
CA GLN A 85 6.19 0.88 0.75
C GLN A 85 6.13 0.03 2.03
N ALA A 86 5.76 0.63 3.16
CA ALA A 86 5.65 -0.08 4.42
C ALA A 86 4.61 -1.23 4.36
N ALA A 87 3.49 -1.02 3.67
CA ALA A 87 2.47 -2.06 3.49
C ALA A 87 2.95 -3.22 2.60
N VAL A 88 3.64 -2.91 1.50
CA VAL A 88 4.25 -3.88 0.58
C VAL A 88 5.30 -4.72 1.32
N GLU A 89 6.22 -4.09 2.05
CA GLU A 89 7.23 -4.78 2.84
C GLU A 89 6.61 -5.68 3.92
N SER A 90 5.58 -5.19 4.62
CA SER A 90 4.88 -5.97 5.64
C SER A 90 4.18 -7.20 5.06
N LEU A 91 3.58 -7.08 3.87
CA LEU A 91 2.93 -8.18 3.18
C LEU A 91 3.94 -9.20 2.66
N LYS A 92 5.01 -8.74 2.00
CA LYS A 92 6.12 -9.59 1.53
C LYS A 92 6.75 -10.38 2.66
N LYS A 93 7.01 -9.74 3.81
CA LYS A 93 7.55 -10.40 4.98
C LYS A 93 6.64 -11.54 5.46
N LEU A 94 5.34 -11.29 5.55
CA LEU A 94 4.39 -12.33 5.95
C LEU A 94 4.35 -13.48 4.94
N MET A 95 4.35 -13.17 3.64
CA MET A 95 4.37 -14.19 2.59
C MET A 95 5.62 -15.07 2.67
N ALA A 96 6.80 -14.47 2.88
CA ALA A 96 8.04 -15.22 3.09
C ALA A 96 8.00 -16.11 4.34
N GLU A 97 7.38 -15.65 5.44
CA GLU A 97 7.23 -16.44 6.67
C GLU A 97 6.31 -17.67 6.51
N VAL A 98 5.39 -17.64 5.54
CA VAL A 98 4.40 -18.71 5.32
C VAL A 98 4.63 -19.49 4.03
N ASP A 99 5.68 -19.16 3.26
CA ASP A 99 5.96 -19.74 1.94
C ASP A 99 6.25 -21.26 2.01
N SER A 100 6.73 -21.77 3.14
CA SER A 100 6.96 -23.20 3.36
C SER A 100 5.68 -23.99 3.71
N ASN A 101 4.53 -23.33 3.84
CA ASN A 101 3.26 -23.96 4.13
C ASN A 101 2.40 -24.06 2.86
N GLU A 102 2.38 -25.24 2.24
CA GLU A 102 1.66 -25.51 0.99
C GLU A 102 0.15 -25.23 1.08
N GLU A 103 -0.49 -25.45 2.23
CA GLU A 103 -1.91 -25.17 2.43
C GLU A 103 -2.22 -23.67 2.36
N ILE A 104 -1.28 -22.83 2.82
CA ILE A 104 -1.40 -21.38 2.75
C ILE A 104 -1.02 -20.89 1.36
N LYS A 105 0.07 -21.40 0.79
CA LYS A 105 0.57 -21.00 -0.53
C LYS A 105 -0.43 -21.25 -1.66
N THR A 106 -1.18 -22.34 -1.56
CA THR A 106 -2.25 -22.67 -2.52
C THR A 106 -3.59 -21.97 -2.23
N SER A 107 -3.69 -21.27 -1.09
CA SER A 107 -4.90 -20.59 -0.67
C SER A 107 -5.19 -19.35 -1.51
N GLU A 108 -6.47 -18.96 -1.55
CA GLU A 108 -6.91 -17.77 -2.27
C GLU A 108 -6.31 -16.49 -1.67
N GLU A 109 -6.12 -16.43 -0.34
CA GLU A 109 -5.53 -15.28 0.33
C GLU A 109 -4.08 -15.02 -0.09
N PHE A 110 -3.31 -16.07 -0.33
CA PHE A 110 -1.92 -15.95 -0.81
C PHE A 110 -1.88 -15.46 -2.25
N LYS A 111 -2.70 -16.04 -3.14
CA LYS A 111 -2.82 -15.59 -4.54
C LYS A 111 -3.28 -14.14 -4.65
N GLN A 112 -4.24 -13.72 -3.83
CA GLN A 112 -4.68 -12.33 -3.78
C GLN A 112 -3.57 -11.38 -3.30
N ALA A 113 -2.74 -11.83 -2.36
CA ALA A 113 -1.57 -11.07 -1.94
C ALA A 113 -0.56 -10.89 -3.08
N GLU A 114 -0.28 -11.93 -3.86
CA GLU A 114 0.58 -11.87 -5.05
C GLU A 114 0.06 -10.87 -6.09
N VAL A 115 -1.24 -10.93 -6.41
CA VAL A 115 -1.87 -10.00 -7.37
C VAL A 115 -1.72 -8.55 -6.89
N VAL A 116 -2.04 -8.27 -5.62
CA VAL A 116 -1.94 -6.91 -5.09
C VAL A 116 -0.49 -6.42 -5.05
N LEU A 117 0.48 -7.29 -4.77
CA LEU A 117 1.90 -6.94 -4.84
C LEU A 117 2.32 -6.61 -6.28
N ALA A 118 1.91 -7.42 -7.26
CA ALA A 118 2.21 -7.16 -8.67
C ALA A 118 1.63 -5.83 -9.17
N GLU A 119 0.45 -5.41 -8.67
CA GLU A 119 -0.13 -4.10 -8.97
C GLU A 119 0.58 -2.96 -8.23
N ALA A 120 0.97 -3.17 -6.98
CA ALA A 120 1.50 -2.12 -6.10
C ALA A 120 2.98 -1.81 -6.31
N GLU A 121 3.80 -2.80 -6.65
CA GLU A 121 5.26 -2.64 -6.77
C GLU A 121 5.72 -1.69 -7.89
N PRO A 122 5.09 -1.66 -9.08
CA PRO A 122 5.43 -0.68 -10.11
C PRO A 122 5.33 0.76 -9.61
N ALA A 123 4.36 1.07 -8.74
CA ALA A 123 4.21 2.40 -8.16
C ALA A 123 5.39 2.82 -7.24
N LEU A 124 6.20 1.87 -6.78
CA LEU A 124 7.33 2.13 -5.90
C LEU A 124 8.65 2.30 -6.66
N THR A 125 8.77 1.68 -7.83
CA THR A 125 9.98 1.67 -8.67
C THR A 125 10.01 2.81 -9.68
N SER A 126 8.84 3.31 -10.09
CA SER A 126 8.75 4.55 -10.86
C SER A 126 9.27 5.71 -10.00
N SER A 127 10.40 6.26 -10.41
CA SER A 127 11.11 7.37 -9.77
C SER A 127 11.35 8.49 -10.76
#